data_AF-A0A7C6UE17-F1
#
_entry.id   AF-A0A7C6UE17-F1
#
_cell.length_a   1.000
_cell.length_b   1.000
_cell.length_c   1.000
_cell.angle_alpha   90.00
_cell.angle_beta   90.00
_cell.angle_gamma   90.00
#
_symmetry.space_group_name_H-M   'P 1'
#
loop_
_entity.id
_entity.type
_entity.pdbx_description
1 polymer ?
#
loop_
_entity_poly.entity_id
_entity_poly.type
_entity_poly.pdbx_seq_one_letter_code
_entity_poly.pdbx_strand_id
1 'polypeptide(L)'
;MGKLGFFFNMNTCLGCGACQVACKDKKGLQAGEFFRRVDTVILESEDGPVYHHFSGACNHCENPICVETCTTGSMHVAEDGTVQHDDGICIGCGTCLWNCPYGSISFSKVHGMGQKCDACIDLRNEGKEPACVAACPTHSLKFGDLDELQKEYGTDMNAISILKDAEKTKPSLTIKLPKAAAKGGSVRE
;
A
#
# COMPACT_ATOMS: atom_id res chain seq x y z
N MET A 1 17.28 -11.74 6.41
CA MET A 1 16.14 -11.60 5.47
C MET A 1 15.99 -10.12 5.18
N GLY A 2 15.79 -9.75 3.92
CA GLY A 2 15.57 -8.35 3.56
C GLY A 2 14.18 -7.88 3.98
N LYS A 3 13.95 -6.58 3.82
CA LYS A 3 12.68 -5.93 4.16
C LYS A 3 11.59 -6.39 3.21
N LEU A 4 10.41 -6.76 3.72
CA LEU A 4 9.29 -7.12 2.84
C LEU A 4 8.59 -5.88 2.28
N GLY A 5 8.08 -6.00 1.06
CA GLY A 5 7.37 -4.94 0.37
C GLY A 5 6.46 -5.41 -0.74
N PHE A 6 5.68 -4.47 -1.27
CA PHE A 6 4.82 -4.70 -2.43
C PHE A 6 5.52 -4.33 -3.73
N PHE A 7 5.16 -5.02 -4.81
CA PHE A 7 5.39 -4.57 -6.16
C PHE A 7 4.05 -4.35 -6.86
N PHE A 8 3.95 -3.30 -7.67
CA PHE A 8 2.79 -3.01 -8.50
C PHE A 8 3.15 -2.65 -9.94
N ASN A 9 2.55 -3.31 -10.92
CA ASN A 9 2.74 -3.03 -12.34
C ASN A 9 1.56 -2.28 -12.95
N MET A 10 1.75 -1.00 -13.25
CA MET A 10 0.73 -0.15 -13.87
C MET A 10 0.44 -0.52 -15.33
N ASN A 11 1.38 -1.18 -16.01
CA ASN A 11 1.21 -1.54 -17.42
C ASN A 11 0.19 -2.68 -17.62
N THR A 12 -0.01 -3.51 -16.60
CA THR A 12 -0.89 -4.69 -16.69
C THR A 12 -2.13 -4.58 -15.82
N CYS A 13 -2.22 -3.56 -14.96
CA CYS A 13 -3.36 -3.39 -14.08
C CYS A 13 -4.59 -2.91 -14.85
N LEU A 14 -5.69 -3.67 -14.79
CA LEU A 14 -6.96 -3.34 -15.43
C LEU A 14 -7.91 -2.52 -14.55
N GLY A 15 -7.51 -2.20 -13.30
CA GLY A 15 -8.39 -1.48 -12.38
C GLY A 15 -9.64 -2.25 -11.93
N CYS A 16 -9.67 -3.58 -12.07
CA CYS A 16 -10.88 -4.40 -11.87
C CYS A 16 -11.39 -4.48 -10.41
N GLY A 17 -10.63 -4.03 -9.42
CA GLY A 17 -11.03 -4.04 -8.02
C GLY A 17 -10.96 -5.40 -7.30
N ALA A 18 -10.54 -6.48 -7.98
CA ALA A 18 -10.48 -7.81 -7.37
C ALA A 18 -9.60 -7.86 -6.10
N CYS A 19 -8.43 -7.20 -6.13
CA CYS A 19 -7.53 -7.10 -4.98
C CYS A 19 -8.12 -6.31 -3.80
N GLN A 20 -8.96 -5.32 -4.08
CA GLN A 20 -9.66 -4.52 -3.06
C GLN A 20 -10.77 -5.34 -2.40
N VAL A 21 -11.59 -6.04 -3.19
CA VAL A 21 -12.68 -6.90 -2.69
C VAL A 21 -12.11 -8.07 -1.88
N ALA A 22 -11.07 -8.75 -2.38
CA ALA A 22 -10.43 -9.85 -1.66
C ALA A 22 -9.82 -9.41 -0.33
N CYS A 23 -9.20 -8.22 -0.30
CA CYS A 23 -8.68 -7.65 0.95
C CYS A 23 -9.79 -7.34 1.94
N LYS A 24 -10.89 -6.75 1.46
CA LYS A 24 -12.06 -6.42 2.25
C LYS A 24 -12.72 -7.65 2.86
N ASP A 25 -12.92 -8.69 2.06
CA ASP A 25 -13.48 -9.97 2.51
C ASP A 25 -12.57 -10.64 3.55
N LYS A 26 -11.27 -10.80 3.25
CA LYS A 26 -10.29 -11.43 4.15
C LYS A 26 -10.18 -10.73 5.51
N LYS A 27 -10.36 -9.40 5.54
CA LYS A 27 -10.22 -8.57 6.74
C LYS A 27 -11.56 -8.19 7.37
N GLY A 28 -12.69 -8.61 6.82
CA GLY A 28 -14.02 -8.30 7.37
C GLY A 28 -14.34 -6.80 7.41
N LEU A 29 -13.81 -6.01 6.47
CA LEU A 29 -13.94 -4.54 6.49
C LEU A 29 -15.38 -4.11 6.17
N GLN A 30 -15.85 -3.05 6.84
CA GLN A 30 -17.19 -2.52 6.65
C GLN A 30 -17.31 -1.63 5.40
N ALA A 31 -18.53 -1.22 5.05
CA ALA A 31 -18.77 -0.22 4.01
C ALA A 31 -17.98 1.07 4.31
N GLY A 32 -17.21 1.56 3.34
CA GLY A 32 -16.35 2.74 3.49
C GLY A 32 -14.95 2.48 4.06
N GLU A 33 -14.66 1.27 4.55
CA GLU A 33 -13.33 0.88 5.03
C GLU A 33 -12.53 0.17 3.93
N PHE A 34 -11.27 0.56 3.77
CA PHE A 34 -10.38 0.02 2.74
C PHE A 34 -8.93 0.01 3.20
N PHE A 35 -8.32 -1.19 3.28
CA PHE A 35 -6.88 -1.34 3.49
C PHE A 35 -6.07 -1.37 2.18
N ARG A 36 -6.73 -1.71 1.09
CA ARG A 36 -6.23 -1.59 -0.29
C ARG A 36 -7.29 -0.92 -1.13
N ARG A 37 -6.89 0.06 -1.95
CA ARG A 37 -7.78 0.81 -2.84
C ARG A 37 -7.33 0.65 -4.28
N VAL A 38 -8.27 0.72 -5.21
CA VAL A 38 -8.01 0.82 -6.64
C VAL A 38 -8.54 2.16 -7.12
N ASP A 39 -7.64 2.99 -7.62
CA ASP A 39 -7.94 4.33 -8.11
C ASP A 39 -7.51 4.47 -9.57
N THR A 40 -8.13 5.42 -10.27
CA THR A 40 -7.70 5.83 -11.61
C THR A 40 -6.85 7.07 -11.48
N VAL A 41 -5.71 7.07 -12.15
CA VAL A 41 -4.70 8.12 -12.08
C VAL A 41 -4.45 8.62 -13.49
N ILE A 42 -4.31 9.93 -13.62
CA ILE A 42 -4.00 10.58 -14.88
C ILE A 42 -2.50 10.83 -14.89
N LEU A 43 -1.82 10.30 -15.91
CA LEU A 43 -0.40 10.53 -16.13
C LEU A 43 -0.25 11.30 -17.44
N GLU A 44 0.58 12.33 -17.42
CA GLU A 44 0.92 13.07 -18.63
C GLU A 44 1.83 12.22 -19.53
N SER A 45 1.61 12.32 -20.83
CA SER A 45 2.42 11.70 -21.88
C SER A 45 2.66 12.70 -23.01
N GLU A 46 3.49 12.34 -24.00
CA GLU A 46 3.77 13.19 -25.16
C GLU A 46 2.50 13.54 -25.97
N ASP A 47 1.55 12.62 -26.05
CA ASP A 47 0.30 12.77 -26.80
C ASP A 47 -0.86 13.33 -25.93
N GLY A 48 -0.55 13.78 -24.71
CA GLY A 48 -1.51 14.27 -23.73
C GLY A 48 -1.78 13.32 -22.57
N PRO A 49 -2.76 13.62 -21.70
CA PRO A 49 -3.03 12.85 -20.50
C PRO A 49 -3.59 11.46 -20.81
N VAL A 50 -3.05 10.44 -20.15
CA VAL A 50 -3.47 9.03 -20.27
C VAL A 50 -3.95 8.51 -18.93
N TYR A 51 -5.05 7.77 -18.95
CA TYR A 51 -5.60 7.11 -17.77
C TYR A 51 -4.88 5.79 -17.50
N HIS A 52 -4.44 5.63 -16.25
CA HIS A 52 -3.92 4.38 -15.73
C HIS A 52 -4.62 4.04 -14.42
N HIS A 53 -4.42 2.82 -13.94
CA HIS A 53 -4.94 2.38 -12.65
C HIS A 53 -3.82 2.18 -11.65
N PHE A 54 -4.08 2.56 -10.40
CA PHE A 54 -3.20 2.33 -9.27
C PHE A 54 -3.91 1.51 -8.20
N SER A 55 -3.25 0.46 -7.70
CA SER A 55 -3.71 -0.25 -6.52
C SER A 55 -2.74 -0.08 -5.36
N GLY A 56 -3.12 0.77 -4.40
CA GLY A 56 -2.33 1.08 -3.21
C GLY A 56 -2.86 0.41 -1.95
N ALA A 57 -1.96 0.02 -1.06
CA ALA A 57 -2.25 -0.38 0.32
C ALA A 57 -1.30 0.37 1.27
N CYS A 58 -1.21 -0.02 2.55
CA CYS A 58 -0.13 0.47 3.41
C CYS A 58 1.23 0.17 2.78
N ASN A 59 2.08 1.18 2.71
CA ASN A 59 3.42 1.09 2.14
C ASN A 59 4.43 0.37 3.05
N HIS A 60 4.06 0.07 4.31
CA HIS A 60 4.98 -0.51 5.31
C HIS A 60 6.36 0.20 5.32
N CYS A 61 6.30 1.53 5.44
CA CYS A 61 7.43 2.46 5.36
C CYS A 61 8.61 2.09 6.28
N GLU A 62 9.83 2.41 5.86
CA GLU A 62 11.05 2.27 6.70
C GLU A 62 11.04 3.25 7.86
N ASN A 63 10.58 4.47 7.58
CA ASN A 63 10.42 5.55 8.55
C ASN A 63 8.91 5.83 8.71
N PRO A 64 8.16 4.94 9.39
CA PRO A 64 6.72 5.06 9.48
C PRO A 64 6.30 6.13 10.49
N ILE A 65 5.88 7.29 9.99
CA ILE A 65 5.34 8.40 10.81
C ILE A 65 4.19 7.92 11.73
N CYS A 66 3.39 6.94 11.27
CA CYS A 66 2.31 6.35 12.07
C CYS A 66 2.78 5.59 13.32
N VAL A 67 4.02 5.09 13.34
CA VAL A 67 4.66 4.49 14.52
C VAL A 67 5.19 5.58 15.43
N GLU A 68 5.93 6.55 14.86
CA GLU A 68 6.51 7.67 15.62
C GLU A 68 5.47 8.47 16.41
N THR A 69 4.27 8.61 15.85
CA THR A 69 3.18 9.39 16.45
C THR A 69 2.25 8.57 17.37
N CYS A 70 2.45 7.25 17.47
CA CYS A 70 1.60 6.38 18.26
C CYS A 70 2.00 6.38 19.74
N THR A 71 1.18 7.00 20.58
CA THR A 71 1.47 7.16 22.02
C THR A 71 1.36 5.89 22.85
N THR A 72 0.63 4.87 22.37
CA THR A 72 0.44 3.61 23.10
C THR A 72 1.42 2.50 22.69
N GLY A 73 2.14 2.70 21.59
CA GLY A 73 2.92 1.63 20.96
C GLY A 73 2.11 0.61 20.14
N SER A 74 0.79 0.82 19.93
CA SER A 74 -0.02 -0.08 19.08
C SER A 74 0.55 -0.24 17.66
N MET A 75 1.00 0.85 17.03
CA MET A 75 1.74 0.81 15.77
C MET A 75 3.22 0.49 16.04
N HIS A 76 3.76 -0.52 15.36
CA HIS A 76 5.17 -0.94 15.52
C HIS A 76 5.73 -1.53 14.22
N VAL A 77 7.05 -1.64 14.11
CA VAL A 77 7.73 -2.32 12.99
C VAL A 77 8.08 -3.74 13.42
N ALA A 78 7.64 -4.74 12.65
CA ALA A 78 7.97 -6.14 12.88
C ALA A 78 9.36 -6.50 12.35
N GLU A 79 9.88 -7.68 12.71
CA GLU A 79 11.22 -8.15 12.29
C GLU A 79 11.38 -8.25 10.77
N ASP A 80 10.30 -8.53 10.04
CA ASP A 80 10.28 -8.59 8.57
C ASP A 80 10.20 -7.19 7.90
N GLY A 81 10.25 -6.12 8.70
CA GLY A 81 10.18 -4.74 8.27
C GLY A 81 8.77 -4.25 7.95
N THR A 82 7.74 -5.09 8.12
CA THR A 82 6.36 -4.64 7.94
C THR A 82 5.89 -3.85 9.15
N VAL A 83 5.22 -2.71 8.92
CA VAL A 83 4.52 -1.99 9.98
C VAL A 83 3.27 -2.78 10.39
N GLN A 84 3.08 -3.02 11.68
CA GLN A 84 1.98 -3.78 12.28
C GLN A 84 1.18 -2.93 13.27
N HIS A 85 0.01 -3.44 13.68
CA HIS A 85 -0.90 -2.77 14.60
C HIS A 85 -1.42 -3.77 15.63
N ASP A 86 -1.32 -3.43 16.91
CA ASP A 86 -1.89 -4.18 18.02
C ASP A 86 -3.19 -3.52 18.50
N ASP A 87 -4.32 -4.15 18.16
CA ASP A 87 -5.66 -3.72 18.53
C ASP A 87 -5.87 -3.74 20.06
N GLY A 88 -5.13 -4.59 20.80
CA GLY A 88 -5.30 -4.77 22.25
C GLY A 88 -4.85 -3.59 23.10
N ILE A 89 -3.98 -2.73 22.56
CA ILE A 89 -3.45 -1.53 23.24
C ILE A 89 -3.78 -0.23 22.50
N CYS A 90 -4.57 -0.31 21.42
CA CYS A 90 -4.99 0.86 20.68
C CYS A 90 -6.14 1.58 21.41
N ILE A 91 -5.97 2.87 21.67
CA ILE A 91 -6.98 3.71 22.34
C ILE A 91 -7.86 4.51 21.36
N GLY A 92 -7.70 4.29 20.05
CA GLY A 92 -8.52 4.96 19.04
C GLY A 92 -8.31 6.48 18.90
N CYS A 93 -7.18 7.02 19.37
CA CYS A 93 -6.90 8.47 19.34
C CYS A 93 -6.82 9.07 17.91
N GLY A 94 -6.55 8.24 16.91
CA GLY A 94 -6.57 8.62 15.51
C GLY A 94 -5.32 9.35 15.00
N THR A 95 -4.30 9.58 15.84
CA THR A 95 -3.08 10.29 15.44
C THR A 95 -2.39 9.64 14.23
N CYS A 96 -2.34 8.31 14.20
CA CYS A 96 -1.76 7.57 13.07
C CYS A 96 -2.52 7.82 11.75
N LEU A 97 -3.85 8.00 11.80
CA LEU A 97 -4.66 8.31 10.61
C LEU A 97 -4.30 9.68 10.05
N TRP A 98 -4.26 10.70 10.92
CA TRP A 98 -3.97 12.07 10.52
C TRP A 98 -2.56 12.28 9.98
N ASN A 99 -1.61 11.47 10.44
CA ASN A 99 -0.19 11.63 10.09
C ASN A 99 0.30 10.68 8.98
N CYS A 100 -0.53 9.74 8.50
CA CYS A 100 -0.15 8.91 7.37
C CYS A 100 -0.26 9.72 6.07
N PRO A 101 0.85 10.06 5.38
CA PRO A 101 0.79 10.91 4.18
C PRO A 101 0.11 10.21 2.97
N TYR A 102 -0.10 8.90 3.08
CA TYR A 102 -0.71 8.06 2.05
C TYR A 102 -2.18 7.72 2.34
N GLY A 103 -2.75 8.18 3.46
CA GLY A 103 -4.12 7.86 3.85
C GLY A 103 -4.40 6.35 3.98
N SER A 104 -3.38 5.54 4.29
CA SER A 104 -3.47 4.07 4.25
C SER A 104 -4.09 3.42 5.50
N ILE A 105 -4.52 4.22 6.47
CA ILE A 105 -5.12 3.77 7.73
C ILE A 105 -6.60 4.11 7.69
N SER A 106 -7.46 3.11 7.90
CA SER A 106 -8.91 3.28 8.00
C SER A 106 -9.31 3.37 9.48
N PHE A 107 -10.34 4.15 9.80
CA PHE A 107 -10.94 4.13 11.14
C PHE A 107 -12.07 3.11 11.15
N SER A 108 -11.94 2.06 11.95
CA SER A 108 -13.02 1.11 12.16
C SER A 108 -14.05 1.69 13.10
N LYS A 109 -15.26 1.91 12.61
CA LYS A 109 -16.39 2.36 13.46
C LYS A 109 -16.87 1.27 14.39
N VAL A 110 -16.67 0.01 14.01
CA VAL A 110 -17.06 -1.15 14.81
C VAL A 110 -16.12 -1.33 15.99
N HIS A 111 -14.81 -1.19 15.77
CA HIS A 111 -13.81 -1.36 16.81
C HIS A 111 -13.44 -0.06 17.54
N GLY A 112 -13.83 1.10 17.00
CA GLY A 112 -13.51 2.41 17.58
C GLY A 112 -12.02 2.76 17.50
N MET A 113 -11.30 2.23 16.52
CA MET A 113 -9.85 2.36 16.42
C MET A 113 -9.35 2.42 14.98
N GLY A 114 -8.12 2.93 14.82
CA GLY A 114 -7.42 2.85 13.53
C GLY A 114 -7.03 1.42 13.22
N GLN A 115 -7.26 0.98 11.98
CA GLN A 115 -6.80 -0.29 11.46
C GLN A 115 -6.22 -0.10 10.06
N LYS A 116 -5.32 -1.00 9.65
CA LYS A 116 -4.58 -0.87 8.40
C LYS A 116 -4.20 -2.24 7.85
N CYS A 117 -3.70 -2.24 6.62
CA CYS A 117 -3.02 -3.40 6.04
C CYS A 117 -1.88 -3.88 6.97
N ASP A 118 -1.86 -5.18 7.22
CA ASP A 118 -0.87 -5.94 8.01
C ASP A 118 -0.01 -6.85 7.11
N ALA A 119 -0.10 -6.64 5.79
CA ALA A 119 0.45 -7.50 4.76
C ALA A 119 -0.01 -8.97 4.86
N CYS A 120 -1.23 -9.21 5.37
CA CYS A 120 -1.79 -10.55 5.59
C CYS A 120 -0.82 -11.47 6.36
N ILE A 121 -0.26 -10.98 7.47
CA ILE A 121 0.71 -11.72 8.28
C ILE A 121 0.23 -13.13 8.66
N ASP A 122 -1.08 -13.28 8.90
CA ASP A 122 -1.73 -14.56 9.14
C ASP A 122 -1.55 -15.55 7.98
N LEU A 123 -1.84 -15.12 6.75
CA LEU A 123 -1.64 -15.95 5.55
C LEU A 123 -0.16 -16.24 5.31
N ARG A 124 0.72 -15.26 5.51
CA ARG A 124 2.16 -15.41 5.30
C ARG A 124 2.79 -16.41 6.26
N ASN A 125 2.34 -16.45 7.51
CA ASN A 125 2.78 -17.44 8.49
C ASN A 125 2.38 -18.87 8.09
N GLU A 126 1.35 -19.03 7.25
CA GLU A 126 0.96 -20.30 6.64
C GLU A 126 1.64 -20.57 5.29
N GLY A 127 2.60 -19.74 4.87
CA GLY A 127 3.27 -19.85 3.58
C GLY A 127 2.40 -19.46 2.37
N LYS A 128 1.30 -18.74 2.60
CA LYS A 128 0.38 -18.27 1.54
C LYS A 128 0.67 -16.81 1.18
N GLU A 129 0.30 -16.45 -0.04
CA GLU A 129 0.36 -15.05 -0.49
C GLU A 129 -0.70 -14.19 0.21
N PRO A 130 -0.48 -12.86 0.33
CA PRO A 130 -1.54 -11.94 0.73
C PRO A 130 -2.75 -12.05 -0.19
N ALA A 131 -3.96 -11.98 0.38
CA ALA A 131 -5.22 -12.16 -0.37
C ALA A 131 -5.33 -11.25 -1.61
N CYS A 132 -4.84 -10.02 -1.51
CA CYS A 132 -4.84 -9.08 -2.62
C CYS A 132 -3.90 -9.44 -3.78
N VAL A 133 -2.79 -10.15 -3.49
CA VAL A 133 -1.84 -10.66 -4.48
C VAL A 133 -2.45 -11.87 -5.18
N ALA A 134 -2.93 -12.85 -4.41
CA ALA A 134 -3.55 -14.07 -4.93
C ALA A 134 -4.78 -13.78 -5.81
N ALA A 135 -5.53 -12.71 -5.51
CA ALA A 135 -6.72 -12.33 -6.27
C ALA A 135 -6.44 -11.52 -7.55
N CYS A 136 -5.18 -11.17 -7.84
CA CYS A 136 -4.85 -10.33 -8.99
C CYS A 136 -4.79 -11.15 -10.29
N PRO A 137 -5.76 -11.04 -11.22
CA PRO A 137 -5.83 -11.91 -12.40
C PRO A 137 -4.72 -11.61 -13.43
N THR A 138 -4.14 -10.41 -13.36
CA THR A 138 -3.10 -9.92 -14.29
C THR A 138 -1.70 -10.03 -13.69
N HIS A 139 -1.58 -10.58 -12.47
CA HIS A 139 -0.33 -10.64 -11.71
C HIS A 139 0.38 -9.27 -11.62
N SER A 140 -0.41 -8.19 -11.61
CA SER A 140 0.09 -6.82 -11.45
C SER A 140 0.55 -6.52 -10.03
N LEU A 141 0.23 -7.38 -9.06
CA LEU A 141 0.65 -7.26 -7.66
C LEU A 141 1.58 -8.42 -7.31
N LYS A 142 2.65 -8.14 -6.58
CA LYS A 142 3.47 -9.13 -5.88
C LYS A 142 3.80 -8.65 -4.48
N PHE A 143 4.17 -9.58 -3.60
CA PHE A 143 4.65 -9.28 -2.26
C PHE A 143 5.80 -10.22 -1.93
N GLY A 144 6.89 -9.69 -1.36
CA GLY A 144 8.10 -10.46 -1.10
C GLY A 144 9.24 -9.59 -0.63
N ASP A 145 10.46 -10.10 -0.73
CA ASP A 145 11.68 -9.35 -0.43
C ASP A 145 11.81 -8.14 -1.36
N LEU A 146 11.93 -6.95 -0.77
CA LEU A 146 11.90 -5.70 -1.51
C LEU A 146 13.12 -5.56 -2.42
N ASP A 147 14.30 -6.00 -1.99
CA ASP A 147 15.53 -5.87 -2.77
C ASP A 147 15.47 -6.79 -4.01
N GLU A 148 14.92 -7.99 -3.85
CA GLU A 148 14.67 -8.91 -4.97
C GLU A 148 13.65 -8.33 -5.96
N LEU A 149 12.54 -7.79 -5.46
CA LEU A 149 11.51 -7.15 -6.30
C LEU A 149 12.08 -5.93 -7.05
N GLN A 150 12.88 -5.11 -6.39
CA GLN A 150 13.53 -3.95 -7.01
C GLN A 150 14.56 -4.36 -8.06
N LYS A 151 15.31 -5.45 -7.82
CA LYS A 151 16.25 -6.01 -8.80
C LYS A 151 15.53 -6.56 -10.02
N GLU A 152 14.39 -7.21 -9.85
CA GLU A 152 13.62 -7.81 -10.96
C GLU A 152 12.86 -6.75 -11.78
N TYR A 153 12.27 -5.75 -11.11
CA TYR A 153 11.31 -4.82 -11.73
C TYR A 153 11.76 -3.37 -11.85
N GLY A 154 12.85 -3.00 -11.17
CA GLY A 154 13.31 -1.61 -11.04
C GLY A 154 12.72 -0.89 -9.83
N THR A 155 13.07 0.39 -9.70
CA THR A 155 12.75 1.27 -8.56
C THR A 155 11.99 2.52 -8.98
N ASP A 156 11.14 2.43 -10.01
CA ASP A 156 10.42 3.56 -10.60
C ASP A 156 9.31 4.13 -9.68
N MET A 157 9.70 4.67 -8.52
CA MET A 157 8.80 5.22 -7.50
C MET A 157 8.52 6.73 -7.66
N ASN A 158 9.37 7.44 -8.39
CA ASN A 158 9.46 8.91 -8.30
C ASN A 158 8.49 9.69 -9.18
N ALA A 159 7.69 9.03 -10.05
CA ALA A 159 6.84 9.75 -11.00
C ALA A 159 5.34 9.78 -10.64
N ILE A 160 4.92 9.24 -9.49
CA ILE A 160 3.51 9.27 -9.09
C ILE A 160 3.34 10.19 -7.90
N SER A 161 2.60 11.29 -8.07
CA SER A 161 2.23 12.22 -7.00
C SER A 161 1.38 11.61 -5.88
N ILE A 162 1.03 10.32 -5.98
CA ILE A 162 0.34 9.52 -4.95
C ILE A 162 1.30 9.15 -3.80
N LEU A 163 2.61 9.04 -4.08
CA LEU A 163 3.61 8.79 -3.04
C LEU A 163 4.16 10.10 -2.46
N LYS A 164 3.26 10.97 -1.96
CA LYS A 164 3.64 12.19 -1.24
C LYS A 164 4.64 11.82 -0.10
N ASP A 165 5.68 12.63 0.10
CA ASP A 165 6.68 12.40 1.15
C ASP A 165 7.46 11.05 1.08
N ALA A 166 7.54 10.40 -0.09
CA ALA A 166 8.31 9.15 -0.25
C ALA A 166 9.78 9.26 0.22
N GLU A 167 10.40 10.42 0.01
CA GLU A 167 11.77 10.70 0.48
C GLU A 167 11.89 10.64 2.01
N LYS A 168 10.83 11.02 2.74
CA LYS A 168 10.82 11.04 4.20
C LYS A 168 10.51 9.66 4.77
N THR A 169 9.46 9.01 4.26
CA THR A 169 8.96 7.76 4.86
C THR A 169 9.68 6.51 4.34
N LYS A 170 10.32 6.59 3.17
CA LYS A 170 10.93 5.47 2.45
C LYS A 170 9.98 4.24 2.35
N PRO A 171 8.93 4.33 1.49
CA PRO A 171 7.96 3.24 1.27
C PRO A 171 8.60 1.89 0.93
N SER A 172 8.09 0.79 1.50
CA SER A 172 8.37 -0.58 1.01
C SER A 172 7.46 -0.96 -0.15
N LEU A 173 7.57 -0.20 -1.24
CA LEU A 173 6.77 -0.40 -2.43
C LEU A 173 7.64 -0.12 -3.64
N THR A 174 7.66 -0.98 -4.65
CA THR A 174 8.16 -0.63 -5.97
C THR A 174 7.01 -0.62 -6.99
N ILE A 175 7.04 0.34 -7.90
CA ILE A 175 6.01 0.50 -8.92
C ILE A 175 6.69 0.46 -10.28
N LYS A 176 6.14 -0.30 -11.22
CA LYS A 176 6.53 -0.23 -12.62
C LYS A 176 5.57 0.70 -13.36
N LEU A 177 6.09 1.86 -13.75
CA LEU A 177 5.34 2.88 -14.46
C LEU A 177 5.04 2.50 -15.90
N PRO A 178 3.97 3.06 -16.50
CA PRO A 178 3.76 3.01 -17.93
C PRO A 178 4.87 3.75 -18.66
N LYS A 179 5.37 3.18 -19.77
CA LYS A 179 6.42 3.84 -20.58
C LYS A 179 6.02 5.23 -21.05
N ALA A 180 4.74 5.42 -21.39
CA ALA A 180 4.20 6.70 -21.83
C ALA A 180 4.22 7.79 -20.74
N ALA A 181 4.19 7.40 -19.47
CA ALA A 181 4.11 8.30 -18.31
C ALA A 181 5.48 8.68 -17.72
N ALA A 182 6.58 8.09 -18.20
CA ALA A 182 7.93 8.35 -17.70
C ALA A 182 8.46 9.76 -18.03
N LYS A 183 7.66 10.61 -18.69
CA LYS A 183 7.97 12.01 -19.02
C LYS A 183 7.08 13.02 -18.27
N GLY A 184 6.88 12.80 -16.97
CA GLY A 184 6.38 13.82 -16.04
C GLY A 184 4.86 13.88 -15.92
N GLY A 185 4.24 12.88 -15.30
CA GLY A 185 2.81 12.92 -14.95
C GLY A 185 2.54 13.58 -13.60
N SER A 186 1.54 14.46 -13.54
CA SER A 186 0.89 14.88 -12.29
C SER A 186 -0.50 14.29 -12.20
N VAL A 187 -0.85 13.65 -11.08
CA VAL A 187 -2.25 13.31 -10.79
C VAL A 187 -3.00 14.61 -10.53
N ARG A 188 -3.97 14.94 -11.40
CA ARG A 188 -4.93 16.02 -11.11
C ARG A 188 -5.95 15.51 -10.10
N GLU A 189 -6.07 16.22 -8.98
CA GLU A 189 -7.05 15.98 -7.90
C GLU A 189 -8.49 16.25 -8.36
#